data_AF-A0A940ZIH5-F1
#
_entry.id   AF-A0A940ZIH5-F1
#
_cell.length_a   1.000
_cell.length_b   1.000
_cell.length_c   1.000
_cell.angle_alpha   90.00
_cell.angle_beta   90.00
_cell.angle_gamma   90.00
#
_symmetry.space_group_name_H-M   'P 1'
#
loop_
_entity.id
_entity.type
_entity.pdbx_description
1 polymer ?
#
loop_
_entity_poly.entity_id
_entity_poly.type
_entity_poly.pdbx_seq_one_letter_code
_entity_poly.pdbx_strand_id
1 'polypeptide(L)'
;MNNHVPPPDEEVSRRLLGTVSYRDRLSAGRLMPPVGMLREDVRSLKELHLLLTPDARSLPGVNLDALAEWVRRTLGDDDLAHIVKNISNSAESYAEACLALFELVGLRLEQARQVLGHTA
;
A
#
# COMPACT_ATOMS: atom_id res chain seq x y z
N MET A 1 1.86 13.53 10.83
CA MET A 1 0.41 13.34 10.99
C MET A 1 0.21 12.09 11.84
N ASN A 2 -0.49 12.18 12.97
CA ASN A 2 -0.85 11.01 13.76
C ASN A 2 -1.99 10.27 13.05
N ASN A 3 -1.65 9.42 12.08
CA ASN A 3 -2.62 8.56 11.40
C ASN A 3 -2.92 7.37 12.31
N HIS A 4 -3.68 7.61 13.37
CA HIS A 4 -4.17 6.53 14.22
C HIS A 4 -5.20 5.72 13.43
N VAL A 5 -4.81 4.54 12.97
CA VAL A 5 -5.72 3.56 12.36
C VAL A 5 -6.05 2.52 13.42
N PRO A 6 -7.33 2.25 13.73
CA PRO A 6 -7.67 1.16 14.65
C PRO A 6 -7.16 -0.17 14.10
N PRO A 7 -6.75 -1.14 14.93
CA PRO A 7 -6.34 -2.46 14.44
C PRO A 7 -7.41 -3.09 13.54
N PRO A 8 -7.03 -3.78 12.45
CA PRO A 8 -7.99 -4.48 11.62
C PRO A 8 -8.61 -5.65 12.36
N ASP A 9 -9.77 -6.13 11.92
CA ASP A 9 -10.30 -7.41 12.39
C ASP A 9 -9.45 -8.59 11.88
N GLU A 10 -9.73 -9.79 12.39
CA GLU A 10 -8.96 -10.99 12.07
C GLU A 10 -9.08 -11.40 10.58
N GLU A 11 -10.24 -11.21 9.95
CA GLU A 11 -10.45 -11.58 8.56
C GLU A 11 -9.69 -10.65 7.61
N VAL A 12 -9.80 -9.34 7.82
CA VAL A 12 -9.05 -8.32 7.11
C VAL A 12 -7.56 -8.54 7.34
N SER A 13 -7.12 -8.83 8.57
CA SER A 13 -5.71 -9.13 8.87
C SER A 13 -5.16 -10.29 8.05
N ARG A 14 -5.92 -11.38 7.89
CA ARG A 14 -5.53 -12.51 7.02
C ARG A 14 -5.39 -12.09 5.55
N ARG A 15 -6.29 -11.23 5.07
CA ARG A 15 -6.22 -10.70 3.69
C ARG A 15 -5.03 -9.75 3.48
N LEU A 16 -4.76 -8.86 4.43
CA LEU A 16 -3.64 -7.91 4.39
C LEU A 16 -2.29 -8.63 4.33
N LEU A 17 -2.14 -9.75 5.05
CA LEU A 17 -0.93 -10.57 5.06
C LEU A 17 -0.88 -11.61 3.94
N GLY A 18 -2.00 -11.85 3.26
CA GLY A 18 -2.14 -12.82 2.19
C GLY A 18 -1.74 -12.28 0.82
N THR A 19 -1.86 -13.15 -0.18
CA THR A 19 -1.72 -12.79 -1.59
C THR A 19 -3.06 -12.87 -2.31
N VAL A 20 -3.29 -11.96 -3.24
CA VAL A 20 -4.51 -11.90 -4.06
C VAL A 20 -4.39 -12.75 -5.33
N SER A 21 -5.52 -13.06 -5.97
CA SER A 21 -5.55 -13.82 -7.22
C SER A 21 -4.94 -13.01 -8.37
N TYR A 22 -4.62 -13.66 -9.50
CA TYR A 22 -4.09 -12.95 -10.68
C TYR A 22 -5.01 -11.82 -11.18
N ARG A 23 -6.33 -12.01 -11.11
CA ARG A 23 -7.30 -11.03 -11.61
C ARG A 23 -7.43 -9.81 -10.71
N ASP A 24 -7.05 -9.95 -9.44
CA ASP A 24 -7.21 -8.92 -8.42
C ASP A 24 -5.89 -8.18 -8.15
N ARG A 25 -4.85 -8.39 -8.97
CA ARG A 25 -3.57 -7.71 -8.77
C ARG A 25 -3.69 -6.22 -9.08
N LEU A 26 -2.97 -5.42 -8.31
CA LEU A 26 -2.85 -3.99 -8.57
C LEU A 26 -1.77 -3.77 -9.63
N SER A 27 -2.15 -3.18 -10.75
CA SER A 27 -1.19 -2.76 -11.77
C SER A 27 -0.33 -1.61 -11.24
N ALA A 28 0.98 -1.77 -11.32
CA ALA A 28 1.94 -0.82 -10.81
C ALA A 28 3.23 -0.83 -11.65
N GLY A 29 4.29 -0.26 -11.10
CA GLY A 29 5.59 -0.23 -11.73
C GLY A 29 6.57 0.64 -10.96
N ARG A 30 7.79 0.71 -11.46
CA ARG A 30 8.83 1.61 -10.97
C ARG A 30 9.36 2.50 -12.09
N LEU A 31 9.30 3.81 -11.88
CA LEU A 31 9.82 4.82 -12.79
C LEU A 31 11.31 4.95 -12.53
N MET A 32 12.14 4.60 -13.52
CA MET A 32 13.59 4.63 -13.42
C MET A 32 14.20 5.43 -14.56
N PRO A 33 14.86 6.56 -14.31
CA PRO A 33 15.63 7.25 -15.35
C PRO A 33 16.89 6.46 -15.76
N PRO A 34 17.26 6.41 -17.06
CA PRO A 34 16.53 6.88 -18.25
C PRO A 34 15.56 5.84 -18.85
N VAL A 35 15.43 4.67 -18.22
CA VAL A 35 14.69 3.49 -18.71
C VAL A 35 13.19 3.76 -18.89
N GLY A 36 12.63 4.70 -18.12
CA GLY A 36 11.20 4.99 -18.11
C GLY A 36 10.45 4.08 -17.13
N MET A 37 9.26 3.63 -17.52
CA MET A 37 8.37 2.86 -16.65
C MET A 37 8.63 1.36 -16.76
N LEU A 38 9.14 0.74 -15.69
CA LEU A 38 9.16 -0.72 -15.55
C LEU A 38 7.83 -1.18 -14.96
N ARG A 39 7.02 -1.90 -15.73
CA ARG A 39 5.72 -2.40 -15.28
C ARG A 39 5.87 -3.60 -14.36
N GLU A 40 5.08 -3.63 -13.31
CA GLU A 40 4.95 -4.78 -12.41
C GLU A 40 3.52 -4.86 -11.88
N ASP A 41 3.16 -6.00 -11.30
CA ASP A 41 1.87 -6.16 -10.63
C ASP A 41 2.12 -6.48 -9.17
N VAL A 42 1.37 -5.82 -8.29
CA VAL A 42 1.41 -6.05 -6.85
C VAL A 42 0.33 -7.06 -6.48
N ARG A 43 0.72 -8.19 -5.88
CA ARG A 43 -0.22 -9.25 -5.44
C ARG A 43 -0.43 -9.31 -3.93
N SER A 44 0.17 -8.41 -3.14
CA SER A 44 -0.04 -8.35 -1.70
C SER A 44 0.27 -6.96 -1.15
N LEU A 45 -0.23 -6.65 0.04
CA LEU A 45 0.11 -5.41 0.72
C LEU A 45 1.62 -5.34 1.07
N LYS A 46 2.25 -6.49 1.33
CA LYS A 46 3.71 -6.57 1.55
C LYS A 46 4.51 -6.17 0.30
N GLU A 47 4.06 -6.57 -0.88
CA GLU A 47 4.71 -6.16 -2.13
C GLU A 47 4.46 -4.69 -2.46
N LEU A 48 3.29 -4.15 -2.10
CA LEU A 48 3.06 -2.71 -2.17
C LEU A 48 4.06 -1.95 -1.28
N HIS A 49 4.29 -2.44 -0.05
CA HIS A 49 5.26 -1.84 0.85
C HIS A 49 6.68 -1.85 0.24
N LEU A 50 7.07 -2.98 -0.37
CA LEU A 50 8.35 -3.08 -1.06
C LEU A 50 8.43 -2.10 -2.25
N LEU A 51 7.37 -1.99 -3.05
CA LEU A 51 7.27 -1.04 -4.15
C LEU A 51 7.44 0.41 -3.68
N LEU A 52 6.81 0.76 -2.56
CA LEU A 52 6.85 2.10 -1.98
C LEU A 52 8.18 2.42 -1.27
N THR A 53 9.10 1.45 -1.14
CA THR A 53 10.39 1.65 -0.47
C THR A 53 11.11 2.87 -1.08
N PRO A 54 11.50 3.86 -0.25
CA PRO A 54 12.18 5.06 -0.73
C PRO A 54 13.49 4.70 -1.43
N ASP A 55 13.70 5.24 -2.62
CA ASP A 55 14.91 5.00 -3.41
C ASP A 55 15.32 6.30 -4.13
N ALA A 56 16.60 6.64 -4.07
CA ALA A 56 17.09 7.90 -4.62
C ALA A 56 17.14 7.95 -6.16
N ARG A 57 16.95 6.82 -6.83
CA ARG A 57 17.12 6.66 -8.29
C ARG A 57 15.83 6.26 -8.99
N SER A 58 14.74 6.11 -8.27
CA SER A 58 13.48 5.63 -8.82
C SER A 58 12.28 6.13 -8.04
N LEU A 59 11.11 6.12 -8.69
CA LEU A 59 9.84 6.47 -8.06
C LEU A 59 8.83 5.34 -8.23
N PRO A 60 7.99 5.06 -7.22
CA PRO A 60 6.85 4.16 -7.40
C PRO A 60 5.93 4.69 -8.49
N GLY A 61 5.52 3.84 -9.42
CA GLY A 61 4.54 4.11 -10.47
C GLY A 61 3.22 3.42 -10.15
N VAL A 62 2.41 4.01 -9.28
CA VAL A 62 1.11 3.49 -8.88
C VAL A 62 0.09 4.61 -8.92
N ASN A 63 -1.10 4.33 -9.45
CA ASN A 63 -2.19 5.29 -9.38
C ASN A 63 -2.78 5.25 -7.96
N LEU A 64 -2.65 6.35 -7.21
CA LEU A 64 -3.06 6.42 -5.80
C LEU A 64 -4.57 6.30 -5.60
N ASP A 65 -5.37 6.74 -6.56
CA ASP A 65 -6.83 6.58 -6.53
C ASP A 65 -7.21 5.12 -6.76
N ALA A 66 -6.56 4.47 -7.74
CA ALA A 66 -6.76 3.05 -7.98
C ALA A 66 -6.26 2.19 -6.80
N LEU A 67 -5.20 2.63 -6.12
CA LEU A 67 -4.70 1.99 -4.91
C LEU A 67 -5.73 2.04 -3.78
N ALA A 68 -6.32 3.20 -3.50
CA ALA A 68 -7.35 3.32 -2.48
C ALA A 68 -8.54 2.39 -2.77
N GLU A 69 -8.97 2.32 -4.03
CA GLU A 69 -10.07 1.45 -4.44
C GLU A 69 -9.70 -0.04 -4.36
N TRP A 70 -8.47 -0.39 -4.74
CA TRP A 70 -7.96 -1.75 -4.65
C TRP A 70 -7.88 -2.24 -3.20
N VAL A 71 -7.40 -1.40 -2.28
CA VAL A 71 -7.40 -1.71 -0.85
C VAL A 71 -8.82 -2.00 -0.35
N ARG A 72 -9.77 -1.13 -0.71
CA ARG A 72 -11.17 -1.28 -0.32
C ARG A 72 -11.78 -2.58 -0.83
N ARG A 73 -11.72 -2.79 -2.16
CA ARG A 73 -12.43 -3.91 -2.81
C ARG A 73 -11.76 -5.25 -2.60
N THR A 74 -10.42 -5.27 -2.65
CA THR A 74 -9.67 -6.52 -2.70
C THR A 74 -9.24 -6.96 -1.31
N LEU A 75 -8.78 -6.04 -0.48
CA LEU A 75 -8.33 -6.35 0.87
C LEU A 75 -9.45 -6.24 1.90
N GLY A 76 -10.50 -5.46 1.60
CA GLY A 76 -11.64 -5.25 2.49
C GLY A 76 -11.35 -4.26 3.62
N ASP A 77 -10.33 -3.41 3.48
CA ASP A 77 -9.89 -2.48 4.52
C ASP A 77 -10.35 -1.05 4.21
N ASP A 78 -11.57 -0.72 4.65
CA ASP A 78 -12.18 0.60 4.41
C ASP A 78 -11.41 1.75 5.07
N ASP A 79 -10.86 1.51 6.26
CA ASP A 79 -10.09 2.50 7.03
C ASP A 79 -8.78 2.83 6.32
N LEU A 80 -8.02 1.80 5.91
CA LEU A 80 -6.79 2.00 5.14
C LEU A 80 -7.10 2.71 3.81
N ALA A 81 -8.13 2.28 3.09
CA ALA A 81 -8.53 2.89 1.82
C ALA A 81 -8.88 4.38 1.98
N HIS A 82 -9.59 4.75 3.05
CA HIS A 82 -9.93 6.14 3.35
C HIS A 82 -8.67 6.98 3.59
N ILE A 83 -7.71 6.47 4.37
CA ILE A 83 -6.48 7.21 4.67
C ILE A 83 -5.59 7.33 3.43
N VAL A 84 -5.48 6.28 2.62
CA VAL A 84 -4.78 6.34 1.32
C VAL A 84 -5.34 7.46 0.46
N LYS A 85 -6.68 7.54 0.34
CA LYS A 85 -7.34 8.59 -0.44
C LYS A 85 -7.07 9.98 0.13
N ASN A 86 -7.08 10.13 1.47
CA ASN A 86 -6.78 11.41 2.12
C ASN A 86 -5.34 11.85 1.83
N ILE A 87 -4.36 10.95 1.98
CA ILE A 87 -2.95 11.23 1.65
C ILE A 87 -2.82 11.66 0.19
N SER A 88 -3.46 10.93 -0.73
CA SER A 88 -3.42 11.27 -2.16
C SER A 88 -4.00 12.66 -2.47
N ASN A 89 -4.97 13.12 -1.69
CA ASN A 89 -5.61 14.42 -1.90
C ASN A 89 -4.86 15.57 -1.20
N SER A 90 -4.12 15.29 -0.13
CA SER A 90 -3.55 16.34 0.74
C SER A 90 -2.03 16.50 0.65
N ALA A 91 -1.31 15.53 0.08
CA ALA A 91 0.14 15.63 -0.05
C ALA A 91 0.56 16.76 -1.00
N GLU A 92 1.67 17.45 -0.70
CA GLU A 92 2.15 18.56 -1.54
C GLU A 92 2.75 18.03 -2.86
N SER A 93 3.20 16.77 -2.87
CA SER A 93 3.69 16.09 -4.07
C SER A 93 3.39 14.59 -4.07
N TYR A 94 3.47 13.98 -5.24
CA TYR A 94 3.33 12.53 -5.40
C TYR A 94 4.43 11.75 -4.65
N ALA A 95 5.66 12.27 -4.61
CA ALA A 95 6.76 11.65 -3.89
C ALA A 95 6.50 11.63 -2.37
N GLU A 96 6.00 12.75 -1.83
CA GLU A 96 5.58 12.82 -0.42
C GLU A 96 4.41 11.89 -0.12
N ALA A 97 3.43 11.79 -1.03
CA ALA A 97 2.35 10.82 -0.89
C ALA A 97 2.90 9.39 -0.80
N CYS A 98 3.84 9.01 -1.67
CA CYS A 98 4.47 7.68 -1.64
C CYS A 98 5.21 7.41 -0.32
N LEU A 99 5.92 8.41 0.22
CA LEU A 99 6.60 8.30 1.52
C LEU A 99 5.60 8.11 2.67
N ALA A 100 4.54 8.90 2.71
CA ALA A 100 3.50 8.75 3.72
C ALA A 100 2.78 7.39 3.62
N LEU A 101 2.56 6.90 2.40
CA LEU A 101 1.99 5.59 2.16
C LEU A 101 2.91 4.45 2.56
N PHE A 102 4.23 4.57 2.35
CA PHE A 102 5.21 3.59 2.79
C PHE A 102 5.09 3.36 4.30
N GLU A 103 5.15 4.43 5.10
CA GLU A 103 5.02 4.37 6.55
C GLU A 103 3.66 3.81 7.00
N LEU A 104 2.57 4.27 6.37
CA LEU A 104 1.22 3.80 6.68
C LEU A 104 1.06 2.30 6.42
N VAL A 105 1.53 1.82 5.28
CA VAL A 105 1.43 0.42 4.89
C VAL A 105 2.29 -0.45 5.81
N GLY A 106 3.49 0.01 6.18
CA GLY A 106 4.34 -0.65 7.16
C GLY A 106 3.62 -0.82 8.51
N LEU A 107 3.06 0.26 9.05
CA LEU A 107 2.25 0.22 10.28
C LEU A 107 1.10 -0.77 10.17
N ARG A 108 0.35 -0.74 9.05
CA ARG A 108 -0.83 -1.58 8.86
C ARG A 108 -0.49 -3.07 8.80
N LEU A 109 0.66 -3.41 8.20
CA LEU A 109 1.18 -4.78 8.19
C LEU A 109 1.53 -5.26 9.60
N GLU A 110 2.15 -4.41 10.44
CA GLU A 110 2.44 -4.77 11.84
C GLU A 110 1.16 -4.98 12.65
N GLN A 111 0.16 -4.12 12.49
CA GLN A 111 -1.14 -4.30 13.15
C GLN A 111 -1.78 -5.64 12.79
N ALA A 112 -1.81 -6.00 11.50
CA ALA A 112 -2.35 -7.28 11.05
C ALA A 112 -1.60 -8.48 11.65
N ARG A 113 -0.27 -8.40 11.76
CA ARG A 113 0.54 -9.44 12.41
C ARG A 113 0.22 -9.60 13.88
N GLN A 114 0.09 -8.49 14.60
CA GLN A 114 -0.27 -8.49 16.02
C GLN A 114 -1.64 -9.14 16.26
N VAL A 115 -2.64 -8.82 15.43
CA VAL A 115 -4.00 -9.41 15.53
C VAL A 115 -3.96 -10.93 15.33
N LEU A 116 -3.16 -11.43 14.38
CA LEU A 116 -3.01 -12.86 14.14
C LEU A 116 -2.01 -13.57 15.08
N GLY A 117 -1.46 -12.88 16.08
CA GLY A 117 -0.44 -13.44 16.98
C GLY A 117 0.87 -13.82 16.28
N HIS A 118 1.15 -13.27 15.10
CA HIS A 118 2.41 -13.47 14.40
C HIS A 118 3.40 -12.41 14.89
N THR A 119 4.39 -12.79 15.70
CA THR A 119 5.58 -11.95 15.90
C THR A 119 6.47 -12.04 14.66
N ALA A 120 6.87 -10.89 14.14
CA ALA A 120 7.72 -10.74 12.96
C ALA A 120 9.07 -11.44 13.10
#